data_AF-A0A914XVD7-F1
#
_entry.id   AF-A0A914XVD7-F1
#
_cell.length_a   1.000
_cell.length_b   1.000
_cell.length_c   1.000
_cell.angle_alpha   90.00
_cell.angle_beta   90.00
_cell.angle_gamma   90.00
#
_symmetry.space_group_name_H-M   'P 1'
#
loop_
_entity.id
_entity.type
_entity.pdbx_description
1 polymer ?
#
loop_
_entity_poly.entity_id
_entity_poly.type
_entity_poly.pdbx_seq_one_letter_code
_entity_poly.pdbx_strand_id
1 'polypeptide(L)'
;MDFTVAIGIIFMLISFVGIIGNIVVLFVIAVNKQLHDNTNLLIANLALADFLFLTLCPPISAYAYVYGWQFSATLCYITVSFQYITCYVSVWTLGLLAYDRYLSISSPTVVKSLRRRCTVLYACALSWILPFLINLPQMRNVGVLEFEYDGKYGMVCVDSLTIATESSTVASARIFYWGFNVFAYLLPLSLCIIFYLLLVKKIWKQKIVTSKTSQK
;
A
#
# COMPACT_ATOMS: atom_id res chain seq x y z
N MET A 1 -16.94 21.04 16.95
CA MET A 1 -16.09 19.85 16.78
C MET A 1 -14.77 20.36 16.26
N ASP A 2 -13.72 20.26 17.08
CA ASP A 2 -12.39 20.71 16.68
C ASP A 2 -11.90 19.88 15.49
N PHE A 3 -11.21 20.53 14.55
CA PHE A 3 -10.78 19.92 13.29
C PHE A 3 -9.96 18.64 13.51
N THR A 4 -9.12 18.61 14.56
CA THR A 4 -8.31 17.45 14.97
C THR A 4 -9.17 16.27 15.45
N VAL A 5 -10.23 16.54 16.20
CA VAL A 5 -11.19 15.52 16.67
C VAL A 5 -11.92 14.90 15.49
N ALA A 6 -12.31 15.71 14.50
CA ALA A 6 -12.94 15.21 13.28
C ALA A 6 -12.01 14.25 12.50
N ILE A 7 -10.73 14.60 12.35
CA ILE A 7 -9.72 13.72 11.71
C ILE A 7 -9.57 12.41 12.48
N GLY A 8 -9.46 12.48 13.82
CA GLY A 8 -9.34 11.30 14.66
C GLY A 8 -10.53 10.34 14.51
N ILE A 9 -11.75 10.86 14.48
CA ILE A 9 -12.96 10.06 14.26
C ILE A 9 -12.93 9.39 12.89
N ILE A 10 -12.57 10.12 11.83
CA ILE A 10 -12.49 9.57 10.47
C ILE A 10 -11.47 8.43 10.39
N PHE A 11 -10.29 8.61 10.99
CA PHE A 11 -9.25 7.58 11.01
C PHE A 11 -9.71 6.32 11.73
N MET A 12 -10.37 6.47 12.88
CA MET A 12 -10.93 5.32 13.61
C MET A 12 -12.03 4.60 12.82
N LEU A 13 -12.89 5.33 12.10
CA LEU A 13 -13.90 4.74 11.23
C LEU A 13 -13.28 3.96 10.07
N ILE A 14 -12.29 4.53 9.38
CA ILE A 14 -11.57 3.87 8.29
C ILE A 14 -10.86 2.61 8.79
N SER A 15 -10.17 2.70 9.93
CA SER A 15 -9.55 1.54 10.57
C SER A 15 -10.56 0.45 10.89
N PHE A 16 -11.67 0.80 11.56
CA PHE A 16 -12.67 -0.19 11.95
C PHE A 16 -13.27 -0.93 10.76
N VAL A 17 -13.77 -0.18 9.77
CA VAL A 17 -14.39 -0.76 8.57
C VAL A 17 -13.37 -1.57 7.77
N GLY A 18 -12.17 -1.03 7.58
CA GLY A 18 -11.15 -1.68 6.78
C GLY A 18 -10.54 -2.91 7.46
N ILE A 19 -10.38 -2.92 8.79
CA ILE A 19 -9.94 -4.10 9.54
C ILE A 19 -10.95 -5.24 9.35
N ILE A 20 -12.24 -4.96 9.56
CA ILE A 20 -13.30 -5.97 9.40
C ILE A 20 -13.30 -6.49 7.97
N GLY A 21 -13.29 -5.61 6.97
CA GLY A 21 -13.30 -5.99 5.56
C GLY A 21 -12.12 -6.89 5.19
N ASN A 22 -10.91 -6.50 5.57
CA ASN A 22 -9.70 -7.26 5.23
C ASN A 22 -9.60 -8.59 5.98
N ILE A 23 -10.04 -8.65 7.25
CA ILE A 23 -10.15 -9.92 7.99
C ILE A 23 -11.12 -10.87 7.28
N VAL A 24 -12.29 -10.37 6.85
CA VAL A 24 -13.28 -11.19 6.14
C VAL A 24 -12.68 -11.76 4.85
N VAL A 25 -11.97 -10.95 4.07
CA VAL A 25 -11.29 -11.41 2.84
C VAL A 25 -10.28 -12.52 3.16
N LEU A 26 -9.40 -12.31 4.14
CA LEU A 26 -8.41 -13.31 4.55
C LEU A 26 -9.07 -14.59 5.04
N PHE A 27 -10.11 -14.48 5.86
CA PHE A 27 -10.87 -15.59 6.40
C PHE A 27 -11.54 -16.43 5.31
N VAL A 28 -12.26 -15.78 4.37
CA VAL A 28 -12.95 -16.46 3.27
C VAL A 28 -11.98 -17.23 2.38
N ILE A 29 -10.83 -16.62 2.05
CA ILE A 29 -9.79 -17.27 1.26
C ILE A 29 -9.22 -18.47 2.03
N ALA A 30 -8.92 -18.33 3.32
CA ALA A 30 -8.32 -19.38 4.13
C ALA A 30 -9.22 -20.62 4.31
N VAL A 31 -10.53 -20.42 4.46
CA VAL A 31 -11.49 -21.51 4.68
C VAL A 31 -11.86 -22.20 3.36
N ASN A 32 -12.04 -21.43 2.28
CA ASN A 32 -12.47 -21.99 1.01
C ASN A 32 -11.31 -22.45 0.14
N LYS A 33 -10.99 -23.75 0.19
CA LYS A 33 -9.94 -24.38 -0.63
C LYS A 33 -10.10 -24.14 -2.14
N GLN A 34 -11.32 -23.92 -2.64
CA GLN A 34 -11.55 -23.61 -4.05
C GLN A 34 -11.00 -22.24 -4.46
N LEU A 35 -10.84 -21.34 -3.49
CA LEU A 35 -10.24 -20.02 -3.70
C LEU A 35 -8.71 -20.03 -3.61
N HIS A 36 -8.05 -21.16 -3.38
CA HIS A 36 -6.59 -21.22 -3.29
C HIS A 36 -5.87 -21.18 -4.65
N ASP A 37 -6.26 -20.25 -5.52
CA ASP A 37 -5.59 -19.96 -6.79
C ASP A 37 -4.60 -18.79 -6.67
N ASN A 38 -3.85 -18.55 -7.75
CA ASN A 38 -2.79 -17.56 -7.76
C ASN A 38 -3.30 -16.10 -7.66
N THR A 39 -4.48 -15.83 -8.21
CA THR A 39 -5.06 -14.49 -8.16
C THR A 39 -5.50 -14.17 -6.74
N ASN A 40 -6.12 -15.13 -6.06
CA ASN A 40 -6.53 -14.98 -4.67
C ASN A 40 -5.34 -14.94 -3.70
N LEU A 41 -4.18 -15.50 -4.04
CA LEU A 41 -2.94 -15.27 -3.28
C LEU A 41 -2.51 -13.79 -3.31
N LEU A 42 -2.64 -13.12 -4.47
CA LEU A 42 -2.38 -11.68 -4.57
C LEU A 42 -3.42 -10.88 -3.80
N ILE A 43 -4.70 -11.26 -3.86
CA ILE A 43 -5.77 -10.62 -3.08
C ILE A 43 -5.50 -10.77 -1.57
N ALA A 44 -5.08 -11.94 -1.12
CA ALA A 44 -4.70 -12.17 0.28
C ALA A 44 -3.46 -11.33 0.69
N ASN A 45 -2.46 -11.18 -0.20
CA ASN A 45 -1.30 -10.32 0.04
C ASN A 45 -1.68 -8.85 0.24
N LEU A 46 -2.58 -8.34 -0.62
CA LEU A 46 -3.13 -6.99 -0.50
C LEU A 46 -3.92 -6.84 0.81
N ALA A 47 -4.83 -7.77 1.10
CA ALA A 47 -5.65 -7.71 2.31
C ALA A 47 -4.82 -7.77 3.60
N LEU A 48 -3.72 -8.54 3.61
CA LEU A 48 -2.78 -8.57 4.72
C LEU A 48 -2.06 -7.22 4.91
N ALA A 49 -1.61 -6.59 3.83
CA ALA A 49 -0.96 -5.28 3.88
C ALA A 49 -1.93 -4.20 4.39
N ASP A 50 -3.15 -4.15 3.87
CA ASP A 50 -4.19 -3.21 4.30
C ASP A 50 -4.58 -3.45 5.77
N PHE A 51 -4.76 -4.70 6.19
CA PHE A 51 -5.05 -5.04 7.58
C PHE A 51 -3.96 -4.54 8.53
N LEU A 52 -2.69 -4.77 8.21
CA LEU A 52 -1.56 -4.32 9.03
C LEU A 52 -1.47 -2.79 9.09
N PHE A 53 -1.65 -2.11 7.95
CA PHE A 53 -1.69 -0.65 7.88
C PHE A 53 -2.80 -0.09 8.79
N LEU A 54 -4.03 -0.59 8.61
CA LEU A 54 -5.21 -0.07 9.29
C LEU A 54 -5.22 -0.36 10.79
N THR A 55 -4.56 -1.42 11.23
CA THR A 55 -4.44 -1.78 12.65
C THR A 55 -3.47 -0.87 13.39
N LEU A 56 -2.38 -0.48 12.74
CA LEU A 56 -1.30 0.24 13.40
C LEU A 56 -1.36 1.75 13.15
N CYS A 57 -1.41 2.17 11.88
CA CYS A 57 -1.13 3.56 11.53
C CYS A 57 -2.28 4.51 11.87
N PRO A 58 -3.52 4.34 11.34
CA PRO A 58 -4.57 5.32 11.61
C PRO A 58 -4.99 5.44 13.08
N PRO A 59 -5.05 4.38 13.92
CA PRO A 59 -5.40 4.54 15.33
C PRO A 59 -4.35 5.34 16.12
N ILE A 60 -3.06 5.08 15.87
CA ILE A 60 -1.96 5.84 16.48
C ILE A 60 -1.99 7.29 16.01
N SER A 61 -2.18 7.52 14.70
CA SER A 61 -2.31 8.87 14.16
C SER A 61 -3.53 9.60 14.72
N ALA A 62 -4.68 8.92 14.84
CA ALA A 62 -5.91 9.50 15.41
C ALA A 62 -5.66 10.00 16.84
N TYR A 63 -5.00 9.20 17.67
CA TYR A 63 -4.59 9.61 19.00
C TYR A 63 -3.64 10.82 18.95
N ALA A 64 -2.61 10.75 18.11
CA ALA A 64 -1.60 11.81 17.99
C ALA A 64 -2.18 13.15 17.50
N TYR A 65 -3.20 13.13 16.64
CA TYR A 65 -3.88 14.35 16.18
C TYR A 65 -4.67 15.03 17.30
N VAL A 66 -5.25 14.26 18.23
CA VAL A 66 -6.09 14.80 19.30
C VAL A 66 -5.26 15.22 20.51
N TYR A 67 -4.26 14.43 20.88
CA TYR A 67 -3.51 14.59 22.14
C TYR A 67 -2.03 14.96 21.96
N GLY A 68 -1.57 15.15 20.73
CA GLY A 68 -0.15 15.23 20.41
C GLY A 68 0.52 13.85 20.48
N TRP A 69 1.79 13.77 20.08
CA TRP A 69 2.52 12.51 20.14
C TRP A 69 2.92 12.19 21.59
N GLN A 70 2.28 11.18 22.19
CA GLN A 70 2.57 10.74 23.57
C GLN A 70 3.25 9.36 23.63
N PHE A 71 3.64 8.82 22.48
CA PHE A 71 4.23 7.48 22.38
C PHE A 71 5.76 7.54 22.34
N SER A 72 6.41 6.38 22.48
CA SER A 72 7.86 6.30 22.39
C SER A 72 8.38 6.57 20.96
N ALA A 73 9.65 6.98 20.87
CA ALA A 73 10.35 7.09 19.58
C ALA A 73 10.39 5.76 18.82
N THR A 74 10.45 4.64 19.54
CA THR A 74 10.36 3.29 18.94
C THR A 74 9.03 3.08 18.24
N LEU A 75 7.91 3.50 18.84
CA LEU A 75 6.60 3.36 18.19
C LEU A 75 6.48 4.27 16.97
N CYS A 76 7.09 5.47 17.00
CA CYS A 76 7.17 6.36 15.84
C CYS A 76 7.88 5.66 14.67
N TYR A 77 9.08 5.15 14.95
CA TYR A 77 9.87 4.39 13.97
C TYR A 77 9.08 3.23 13.38
N ILE A 78 8.45 2.39 14.21
CA ILE A 78 7.67 1.24 13.76
C ILE A 78 6.48 1.70 12.91
N THR A 79 5.70 2.68 13.38
CA THR A 79 4.46 3.12 12.71
C THR A 79 4.74 3.69 11.33
N VAL A 80 5.73 4.59 11.21
CA VAL A 80 6.13 5.20 9.93
C VAL A 80 6.74 4.15 9.00
N SER A 81 7.60 3.27 9.54
CA SER A 81 8.21 2.17 8.78
C SER A 81 7.15 1.25 8.16
N PHE A 82 6.19 0.80 8.98
CA PHE A 82 5.11 -0.05 8.52
C PHE A 82 4.19 0.67 7.54
N GLN A 83 3.90 1.95 7.76
CA GLN A 83 3.12 2.75 6.82
C GLN A 83 3.75 2.75 5.42
N TYR A 84 5.05 3.00 5.31
CA TYR A 84 5.74 2.95 4.03
C TYR A 84 5.65 1.55 3.41
N ILE A 85 6.09 0.51 4.14
CA ILE A 85 6.16 -0.86 3.61
C ILE A 85 4.78 -1.34 3.14
N THR A 86 3.74 -1.20 3.96
CA THR A 86 2.38 -1.64 3.64
C THR A 86 1.77 -0.84 2.49
N CYS A 87 2.03 0.46 2.39
CA CYS A 87 1.62 1.28 1.24
C CYS A 87 2.24 0.74 -0.06
N TYR A 88 3.56 0.51 -0.07
CA TYR A 88 4.25 -0.05 -1.23
C TYR A 88 3.72 -1.46 -1.59
N VAL A 89 3.59 -2.36 -0.61
CA VAL A 89 3.07 -3.71 -0.86
C VAL A 89 1.70 -3.62 -1.52
N SER A 90 0.83 -2.73 -1.05
CA SER A 90 -0.54 -2.59 -1.56
C SER A 90 -0.57 -2.11 -3.01
N VAL A 91 0.13 -1.02 -3.34
CA VAL A 91 0.14 -0.47 -4.71
C VAL A 91 0.81 -1.39 -5.72
N TRP A 92 1.89 -2.08 -5.32
CA TRP A 92 2.56 -3.04 -6.19
C TRP A 92 1.72 -4.31 -6.38
N THR A 93 1.01 -4.76 -5.34
CA THR A 93 0.08 -5.90 -5.44
C THR A 93 -1.10 -5.57 -6.36
N LEU A 94 -1.63 -4.34 -6.32
CA LEU A 94 -2.64 -3.87 -7.28
C LEU A 94 -2.12 -3.92 -8.73
N GLY A 95 -0.87 -3.51 -8.96
CA GLY A 95 -0.21 -3.63 -10.27
C GLY A 95 -0.10 -5.09 -10.74
N LEU A 96 0.30 -6.00 -9.85
CA LEU A 96 0.36 -7.43 -10.13
C LEU A 96 -1.01 -8.03 -10.44
N LEU A 97 -2.06 -7.61 -9.72
CA LEU A 97 -3.44 -8.01 -9.98
C LEU A 97 -3.93 -7.53 -11.36
N ALA A 98 -3.62 -6.27 -11.72
CA ALA A 98 -3.97 -5.74 -13.04
C ALA A 98 -3.25 -6.52 -14.15
N TYR A 99 -1.97 -6.86 -13.94
CA TYR A 99 -1.19 -7.67 -14.86
C TYR A 99 -1.71 -9.12 -14.98
N ASP A 100 -2.03 -9.78 -13.86
CA ASP A 100 -2.58 -11.15 -13.84
C ASP A 100 -3.92 -11.23 -14.61
N ARG A 101 -4.79 -10.22 -14.42
CA ARG A 101 -6.05 -10.11 -15.18
C ARG A 101 -5.78 -9.93 -16.68
N TYR A 102 -4.86 -9.04 -17.05
CA TYR A 102 -4.50 -8.82 -18.44
C TYR A 102 -3.93 -10.08 -19.09
N LEU A 103 -3.03 -10.79 -18.43
CA LEU A 103 -2.46 -12.05 -18.93
C LEU A 103 -3.51 -13.13 -19.13
N SER A 104 -4.41 -13.30 -18.15
CA SER A 104 -5.45 -14.32 -18.18
C SER A 104 -6.37 -14.20 -19.40
N ILE A 105 -6.64 -12.97 -19.85
CA ILE A 105 -7.42 -12.70 -21.07
C ILE A 105 -6.52 -12.72 -22.32
N SER A 106 -5.25 -12.35 -22.18
CA SER A 106 -4.42 -12.07 -23.34
C SER A 106 -3.72 -13.28 -23.96
N SER A 107 -3.21 -14.22 -23.16
CA SER A 107 -2.36 -15.29 -23.66
C SER A 107 -2.49 -16.57 -22.81
N PRO A 108 -3.52 -17.41 -23.05
CA PRO A 108 -3.77 -18.63 -22.26
C PRO A 108 -2.58 -19.60 -22.17
N THR A 109 -1.69 -19.60 -23.18
CA THR A 109 -0.51 -20.47 -23.24
C THR A 109 0.65 -19.98 -22.37
N VAL A 110 0.86 -18.66 -22.28
CA VAL A 110 1.90 -18.01 -21.46
C VAL A 110 1.50 -18.02 -19.97
N VAL A 111 0.20 -17.99 -19.72
CA VAL A 111 -0.43 -18.03 -18.38
C VAL A 111 0.01 -19.25 -17.56
N LYS A 112 0.29 -20.41 -18.19
CA LYS A 112 0.69 -21.64 -17.47
C LYS A 112 2.05 -21.56 -16.77
N SER A 113 3.03 -20.83 -17.31
CA SER A 113 4.36 -20.72 -16.70
C SER A 113 4.46 -19.58 -15.70
N LEU A 114 3.84 -18.42 -15.99
CA LEU A 114 3.88 -17.23 -15.13
C LEU A 114 2.94 -17.31 -13.92
N ARG A 115 1.80 -18.00 -14.01
CA ARG A 115 0.92 -18.27 -12.86
C ARG A 115 1.32 -19.55 -12.11
N ARG A 116 2.61 -19.91 -12.10
CA ARG A 116 3.05 -20.94 -11.15
C ARG A 116 2.94 -20.38 -9.74
N ARG A 117 2.39 -21.16 -8.82
CA ARG A 117 2.22 -20.75 -7.41
C ARG A 117 3.51 -20.22 -6.80
N CYS A 118 4.65 -20.85 -7.10
CA CYS A 118 5.97 -20.40 -6.66
C CYS A 118 6.32 -19.00 -7.18
N THR A 119 6.00 -18.70 -8.44
CA THR A 119 6.24 -17.38 -9.04
C THR A 119 5.43 -16.29 -8.36
N VAL A 120 4.16 -16.55 -8.05
CA VAL A 120 3.30 -15.60 -7.33
C VAL A 120 3.75 -15.41 -5.89
N LEU A 121 4.08 -16.48 -5.17
CA LEU A 121 4.63 -16.39 -3.82
C LEU A 121 5.95 -15.62 -3.80
N TYR A 122 6.82 -15.82 -4.79
CA TYR A 122 8.04 -15.06 -4.96
C TYR A 122 7.75 -13.57 -5.21
N ALA A 123 6.78 -13.25 -6.08
CA ALA A 123 6.36 -11.86 -6.30
C ALA A 123 5.79 -11.21 -5.04
N CYS A 124 4.97 -11.91 -4.25
CA CYS A 124 4.51 -11.44 -2.95
C CYS A 124 5.70 -11.18 -2.02
N ALA A 125 6.62 -12.12 -1.86
CA ALA A 125 7.81 -11.95 -1.02
C ALA A 125 8.66 -10.73 -1.44
N LEU A 126 8.88 -10.57 -2.74
CA LEU A 126 9.58 -9.39 -3.28
C LEU A 126 8.83 -8.08 -2.99
N SER A 127 7.50 -8.08 -3.04
CA SER A 127 6.70 -6.90 -2.72
C SER A 127 6.87 -6.43 -1.28
N TRP A 128 7.25 -7.30 -0.35
CA TRP A 128 7.59 -6.95 1.03
C TRP A 128 9.04 -6.53 1.20
N ILE A 129 9.96 -7.29 0.61
CA ILE A 129 11.41 -7.10 0.83
C ILE A 129 11.94 -5.88 0.08
N LEU A 130 11.57 -5.70 -1.19
CA LEU A 130 12.14 -4.63 -2.01
C LEU A 130 11.82 -3.23 -1.46
N PRO A 131 10.57 -2.90 -1.08
CA PRO A 131 10.28 -1.60 -0.49
C PRO A 131 11.03 -1.39 0.82
N PHE A 132 11.14 -2.41 1.67
CA PHE A 132 11.92 -2.31 2.91
C PHE A 132 13.38 -1.95 2.63
N LEU A 133 14.03 -2.62 1.66
CA LEU A 133 15.41 -2.35 1.28
C LEU A 133 15.60 -0.98 0.63
N ILE A 134 14.68 -0.55 -0.21
CA ILE A 134 14.74 0.74 -0.91
C ILE A 134 14.55 1.90 0.07
N ASN A 135 13.63 1.76 1.02
CA ASN A 135 13.29 2.83 1.97
C ASN A 135 14.17 2.80 3.23
N LEU A 136 14.98 1.76 3.44
CA LEU A 136 15.90 1.63 4.59
C LEU A 136 16.73 2.90 4.86
N PRO A 137 17.38 3.54 3.87
CA PRO A 137 18.12 4.78 4.08
C PRO A 137 17.23 5.95 4.53
N GLN A 138 16.00 6.00 4.05
CA GLN A 138 15.02 7.03 4.37
C GLN A 138 14.46 6.84 5.78
N MET A 139 14.20 5.59 6.16
CA MET A 139 13.69 5.20 7.49
C MET A 139 14.68 5.51 8.63
N ARG A 140 16.00 5.60 8.35
CA ARG A 140 17.01 5.94 9.37
C ARG A 140 16.82 7.30 10.03
N ASN A 141 16.14 8.23 9.35
CA ASN A 141 15.92 9.57 9.86
C ASN A 141 14.56 9.73 10.56
N VAL A 142 13.72 8.69 10.60
CA VAL A 142 12.44 8.75 11.30
C VAL A 142 12.68 8.96 12.80
N GLY A 143 11.90 9.85 13.41
CA GLY A 143 12.03 10.11 14.84
C GLY A 143 10.98 11.05 15.39
N VAL A 144 11.12 11.39 16.66
CA VAL A 144 10.23 12.31 17.36
C VAL A 144 10.93 13.66 17.48
N LEU A 145 10.25 14.70 17.02
CA LEU A 145 10.67 16.08 17.17
C LEU A 145 9.98 16.70 18.39
N GLU A 146 10.77 17.27 19.27
CA GLU A 146 10.29 18.12 20.37
C GLU A 146 10.27 19.57 19.89
N PHE A 147 9.15 20.26 20.14
CA PHE A 147 9.00 21.67 19.80
C PHE A 147 8.36 22.44 20.94
N GLU A 148 8.67 23.73 21.01
CA GLU A 148 8.06 24.67 21.94
C GLU A 148 7.18 25.64 21.17
N TYR A 149 5.90 25.73 21.54
CA TYR A 149 4.96 26.68 20.97
C TYR A 149 4.24 27.41 22.09
N ASP A 150 4.39 28.74 22.15
CA ASP A 150 3.73 29.58 23.15
C ASP A 150 4.01 29.12 24.61
N GLY A 151 5.28 28.76 24.89
CA GLY A 151 5.71 28.25 26.20
C GLY A 151 5.21 26.85 26.55
N LYS A 152 4.57 26.14 25.60
CA LYS A 152 4.14 24.74 25.76
C LYS A 152 5.05 23.81 24.96
N TYR A 153 5.55 22.78 25.64
CA TYR A 153 6.31 21.71 25.01
C TYR A 153 5.37 20.70 24.35
N GLY A 154 5.67 20.33 23.11
CA GLY A 154 4.96 19.34 22.33
C GLY A 154 5.91 18.38 21.64
N MET A 155 5.42 17.18 21.36
CA MET A 155 6.12 16.16 20.59
C MET A 155 5.33 15.82 19.33
N VAL A 156 6.05 15.52 18.25
CA VAL A 156 5.48 15.04 16.99
C VAL A 156 6.37 13.97 16.38
N CYS A 157 5.77 12.89 15.88
CA CYS A 157 6.49 11.90 15.08
C CYS A 157 6.65 12.42 13.65
N VAL A 158 7.87 12.41 13.13
CA VAL A 158 8.22 12.92 11.79
C VAL A 158 8.90 11.84 10.96
N ASP A 159 8.64 11.86 9.65
CA ASP A 159 9.22 10.90 8.70
C ASP A 159 10.74 11.09 8.52
N SER A 160 11.25 12.30 8.82
CA SER A 160 12.68 12.59 8.80
C SER A 160 13.02 13.77 9.71
N LEU A 161 13.76 13.49 10.79
CA LEU A 161 14.30 14.50 11.71
C LEU A 161 15.15 15.52 10.98
N THR A 162 16.05 15.10 10.09
CA THR A 162 16.96 16.01 9.39
C THR A 162 16.23 16.95 8.43
N ILE A 163 15.09 16.53 7.88
CA ILE A 163 14.23 17.40 7.07
C ILE A 163 13.44 18.34 7.98
N ALA A 164 12.87 17.81 9.07
CA ALA A 164 12.07 18.60 10.01
C ALA A 164 12.90 19.66 10.76
N THR A 165 14.18 19.41 11.03
CA THR A 165 15.12 20.35 11.66
C THR A 165 15.90 21.19 10.65
N GLU A 166 15.51 21.17 9.38
CA GLU A 166 16.16 21.91 8.28
C GLU A 166 17.68 21.64 8.13
N SER A 167 18.16 20.53 8.69
CA SER A 167 19.58 20.14 8.67
C SER A 167 19.96 19.34 7.42
N SER A 168 18.96 18.91 6.64
CA SER A 168 19.13 18.17 5.40
C SER A 168 19.46 19.08 4.21
N THR A 169 20.19 18.56 3.22
CA THR A 169 20.39 19.30 1.96
C THR A 169 19.13 19.28 1.11
N VAL A 170 18.90 20.33 0.32
CA VAL A 170 17.77 20.40 -0.64
C VAL A 170 17.74 19.18 -1.57
N ALA A 171 18.91 18.69 -1.97
CA ALA A 171 19.02 17.47 -2.78
C ALA A 171 18.47 16.24 -2.05
N SER A 172 18.88 16.02 -0.79
CA SER A 172 18.42 14.88 0.01
C SER A 172 16.91 14.92 0.30
N ALA A 173 16.37 16.10 0.63
CA ALA A 173 14.93 16.27 0.83
C ALA A 173 14.14 16.01 -0.46
N ARG A 174 14.63 16.49 -1.61
CA ARG A 174 14.03 16.20 -2.93
C ARG A 174 14.06 14.70 -3.22
N ILE A 175 15.19 14.03 -3.02
CA ILE A 175 15.30 12.58 -3.24
C ILE A 175 14.32 11.81 -2.36
N PHE A 176 14.13 12.23 -1.10
CA PHE A 176 13.15 11.65 -0.19
C PHE A 176 11.73 11.77 -0.75
N TYR A 177 11.26 12.99 -1.02
CA TYR A 177 9.89 13.22 -1.47
C TYR A 177 9.61 12.68 -2.87
N TRP A 178 10.51 12.89 -3.83
CA TRP A 178 10.36 12.42 -5.20
C TRP A 178 10.52 10.91 -5.30
N GLY A 179 11.43 10.30 -4.54
CA GLY A 179 11.59 8.86 -4.49
C GLY A 179 10.29 8.19 -4.06
N PHE A 180 9.72 8.62 -2.94
CA PHE A 180 8.44 8.10 -2.48
C PHE A 180 7.31 8.31 -3.51
N ASN A 181 7.14 9.53 -4.02
CA ASN A 181 6.07 9.82 -4.99
C ASN A 181 6.19 9.04 -6.30
N VAL A 182 7.40 8.84 -6.81
CA VAL A 182 7.60 8.09 -8.06
C VAL A 182 7.31 6.60 -7.86
N PHE A 183 7.88 5.98 -6.82
CA PHE A 183 7.83 4.53 -6.64
C PHE A 183 6.56 4.05 -5.92
N ALA A 184 5.93 4.87 -5.08
CA ALA A 184 4.71 4.51 -4.37
C ALA A 184 3.45 5.00 -5.09
N TYR A 185 3.54 6.01 -5.97
CA TYR A 185 2.37 6.58 -6.63
C TYR A 185 2.47 6.53 -8.16
N LEU A 186 3.35 7.34 -8.78
CA LEU A 186 3.32 7.54 -10.24
C LEU A 186 3.53 6.25 -11.03
N LEU A 187 4.54 5.46 -10.67
CA LEU A 187 4.90 4.26 -11.42
C LEU A 187 3.87 3.12 -11.23
N PRO A 188 3.48 2.74 -9.99
CA PRO A 188 2.41 1.76 -9.80
C PRO A 188 1.08 2.17 -10.44
N LEU A 189 0.68 3.44 -10.29
CA LEU A 189 -0.56 3.96 -10.87
C LEU A 189 -0.53 3.90 -12.39
N SER A 190 0.57 4.33 -13.01
CA SER A 190 0.72 4.28 -14.47
C SER A 190 0.65 2.84 -14.99
N LEU A 191 1.32 1.90 -14.32
CA LEU A 191 1.25 0.48 -14.66
C LEU A 191 -0.18 -0.06 -14.53
N CYS A 192 -0.87 0.25 -13.43
CA CYS A 192 -2.26 -0.14 -13.23
C CYS A 192 -3.15 0.38 -14.37
N ILE A 193 -3.07 1.68 -14.68
CA ILE A 193 -3.85 2.32 -15.75
C ILE A 193 -3.56 1.64 -17.08
N ILE A 194 -2.29 1.45 -17.44
CA ILE A 194 -1.90 0.81 -18.71
C ILE A 194 -2.49 -0.60 -18.80
N PHE A 195 -2.31 -1.44 -17.78
CA PHE A 195 -2.82 -2.81 -17.82
C PHE A 195 -4.36 -2.87 -17.86
N TYR A 196 -5.05 -2.00 -17.13
CA TYR A 196 -6.51 -1.91 -17.20
C TYR A 196 -7.01 -1.42 -18.56
N LEU A 197 -6.36 -0.43 -19.18
CA LEU A 197 -6.71 0.03 -20.53
C LEU A 197 -6.52 -1.09 -21.57
N LEU A 198 -5.41 -1.83 -21.48
CA LEU A 198 -5.14 -2.98 -22.36
C LEU A 198 -6.16 -4.12 -22.14
N LEU A 199 -6.53 -4.38 -20.88
CA LEU A 199 -7.57 -5.33 -20.51
C LEU A 199 -8.90 -4.97 -21.16
N VAL A 200 -9.35 -3.73 -20.97
CA VAL A 200 -10.60 -3.21 -21.55
C VAL A 200 -10.57 -3.34 -23.07
N LYS A 201 -9.53 -2.83 -23.74
CA LYS A 201 -9.39 -2.93 -25.20
C LYS A 201 -9.50 -4.37 -25.70
N LYS A 202 -8.91 -5.32 -24.97
CA LYS A 202 -8.96 -6.75 -25.34
C LYS A 202 -10.34 -7.37 -25.15
N ILE A 203 -11.00 -7.10 -24.02
CA ILE A 203 -12.37 -7.55 -23.75
C ILE A 203 -13.34 -7.04 -24.83
N TRP A 204 -13.23 -5.76 -25.19
CA TRP A 204 -14.09 -5.16 -26.22
C TRP A 204 -13.85 -5.81 -27.59
N LYS A 205 -12.59 -6.07 -27.96
CA LYS A 205 -12.27 -6.78 -29.20
C LYS A 205 -12.86 -8.19 -29.22
N GLN A 206 -12.80 -8.93 -28.11
CA GLN A 206 -13.38 -10.26 -28.01
C GLN A 206 -14.91 -10.21 -28.17
N LYS A 207 -15.61 -9.30 -27.48
CA LYS A 207 -17.06 -9.13 -27.61
C LYS A 207 -17.50 -8.89 -29.06
N ILE A 208 -16.79 -8.03 -29.79
CA ILE A 208 -17.09 -7.73 -31.21
C ILE A 208 -16.88 -8.96 -32.11
N VAL A 209 -15.88 -9.78 -31.84
CA VAL A 209 -15.64 -11.01 -32.61
C VAL A 209 -16.75 -12.03 -32.32
N THR A 210 -17.08 -12.25 -31.05
CA THR A 210 -18.15 -13.18 -30.64
C THR A 210 -19.51 -12.78 -31.21
N SER A 211 -19.85 -11.48 -31.23
CA SER A 211 -21.10 -11.00 -31.82
C SER A 211 -21.19 -11.25 -33.33
N LYS A 212 -20.06 -11.14 -34.06
CA LYS A 212 -20.00 -11.46 -35.49
C LYS A 212 -20.11 -12.96 -35.78
N THR A 213 -19.60 -13.81 -34.89
CA THR A 213 -19.72 -15.27 -35.03
C THR A 213 -21.14 -15.76 -34.73
N SER A 214 -21.88 -15.13 -33.81
CA SER A 214 -23.26 -15.50 -33.48
C SER A 214 -24.31 -15.09 -34.53
N GLN A 215 -23.95 -14.24 -35.50
CA GLN A 215 -24.81 -13.81 -36.62
C GLN A 215 -24.57 -14.60 -37.91
N LYS A 216 -23.64 -15.56 -37.90
CA LYS A 216 -23.41 -16.52 -39.00
C LYS A 216 -23.96 -17.89 -38.60
#